data_AF-A0A7S0BNL2-F1
#
_entry.id   AF-A0A7S0BNL2-F1
#
_cell.length_a   1.000
_cell.length_b   1.000
_cell.length_c   1.000
_cell.angle_alpha   90.00
_cell.angle_beta   90.00
_cell.angle_gamma   90.00
#
_symmetry.space_group_name_H-M   'P 1'
#
loop_
_entity.id
_entity.type
_entity.pdbx_description
1 polymer ?
#
loop_
_entity_poly.entity_id
_entity_poly.type
_entity_poly.pdbx_seq_one_letter_code
_entity_poly.pdbx_strand_id
1 'polypeptide(L)'
;KVPVLLVYEEGENQPQPIVESNVICRYIADNLRTEGCELANPEEAKDWHEWIDDDLGYHGKALVSTRRRVGSVHGGELETRLLKVEEALRNRGPFVCGNEFSTADVSLYPFLSRLE
;
A
#
# COMPACT_ATOMS: atom_id res chain seq x y z
N LYS A 1 5.64 3.88 -16.33
CA LYS A 1 5.16 3.65 -14.96
C LYS A 1 5.37 2.17 -14.67
N VAL A 2 5.93 1.82 -13.52
CA VAL A 2 6.02 0.42 -13.04
C VAL A 2 5.21 0.33 -11.74
N PRO A 3 4.66 -0.85 -11.39
CA PRO A 3 4.73 -2.14 -12.09
C PRO A 3 3.80 -2.26 -13.32
N VAL A 4 4.03 -3.29 -14.15
CA VAL A 4 3.14 -3.70 -15.25
C VAL A 4 2.94 -5.22 -15.15
N LEU A 5 1.70 -5.67 -15.03
CA LEU A 5 1.31 -7.07 -15.13
C LEU A 5 0.74 -7.32 -16.53
N LEU A 6 1.26 -8.32 -17.22
CA LEU A 6 0.77 -8.76 -18.53
C LEU A 6 -0.09 -10.00 -18.32
N VAL A 7 -1.39 -9.88 -18.58
CA VAL A 7 -2.35 -10.99 -18.47
C VAL A 7 -2.62 -11.53 -19.86
N TYR A 8 -2.51 -12.85 -20.03
CA TYR A 8 -2.85 -13.54 -21.27
C TYR A 8 -4.17 -14.27 -21.08
N GLU A 9 -5.20 -13.87 -21.80
CA GLU A 9 -6.46 -14.61 -21.85
C GLU A 9 -6.35 -15.78 -22.85
N GLU A 10 -7.08 -16.85 -22.57
CA GLU A 10 -7.02 -18.07 -23.37
C GLU A 10 -7.49 -17.79 -24.81
N GLY A 11 -6.61 -17.99 -25.79
CA GLY A 11 -6.88 -17.74 -27.21
C GLY A 11 -6.47 -16.36 -27.72
N GLU A 12 -5.95 -15.47 -26.87
CA GLU A 12 -5.42 -14.17 -27.31
C GLU A 12 -3.91 -14.21 -27.64
N ASN A 13 -3.52 -13.54 -28.73
CA ASN A 13 -2.12 -13.44 -29.17
C ASN A 13 -1.38 -12.22 -28.57
N GLN A 14 -2.08 -11.32 -27.87
CA GLN A 14 -1.49 -10.14 -27.24
C GLN A 14 -1.97 -10.03 -25.79
N PRO A 15 -1.09 -9.72 -24.82
CA PRO A 15 -1.47 -9.59 -23.44
C PRO A 15 -2.18 -8.27 -23.16
N GLN A 16 -3.08 -8.28 -22.18
CA GLN A 16 -3.68 -7.07 -21.61
C GLN A 16 -2.79 -6.52 -20.48
N PRO A 17 -2.29 -5.28 -20.60
CA PRO A 17 -1.46 -4.68 -19.56
C PRO A 17 -2.30 -4.08 -18.43
N ILE A 18 -2.04 -4.52 -17.20
CA ILE A 18 -2.51 -3.85 -15.98
C ILE A 18 -1.32 -3.07 -15.41
N VAL A 19 -1.52 -1.78 -15.14
CA VAL A 19 -0.43 -0.86 -14.73
C VAL A 19 -0.64 -0.20 -13.36
N GLU A 20 -1.80 -0.40 -12.76
CA GLU A 20 -2.12 0.13 -11.43
C GLU A 20 -1.77 -0.92 -10.37
N SER A 21 -0.84 -0.57 -9.47
CA SER A 21 -0.26 -1.52 -8.50
C SER A 21 -1.30 -2.11 -7.56
N ASN A 22 -2.29 -1.33 -7.12
CA ASN A 22 -3.38 -1.82 -6.27
C ASN A 22 -4.25 -2.87 -7.00
N VAL A 23 -4.54 -2.65 -8.28
CA VAL A 23 -5.28 -3.61 -9.12
C VAL A 23 -4.45 -4.88 -9.30
N ILE A 24 -3.14 -4.76 -9.53
CA ILE A 24 -2.23 -5.90 -9.64
C ILE A 24 -2.20 -6.72 -8.34
N CYS A 25 -2.05 -6.07 -7.18
CA CYS A 25 -2.06 -6.75 -5.89
C CYS A 25 -3.36 -7.50 -5.64
N ARG A 26 -4.52 -6.90 -5.98
CA ARG A 26 -5.82 -7.57 -5.86
C ARG A 26 -5.95 -8.74 -6.83
N TYR A 27 -5.54 -8.56 -8.08
CA TYR A 27 -5.53 -9.64 -9.08
C TYR A 27 -4.73 -10.85 -8.58
N ILE A 28 -3.52 -10.61 -8.03
CA ILE A 28 -2.68 -11.66 -7.46
C ILE A 28 -3.38 -12.34 -6.28
N ALA A 29 -3.93 -11.58 -5.35
CA ALA A 29 -4.62 -12.14 -4.18
C ALA A 29 -5.84 -12.99 -4.57
N ASP A 30 -6.61 -12.57 -5.56
CA ASP A 30 -7.84 -13.23 -5.98
C ASP A 30 -7.58 -14.49 -6.83
N ASN A 31 -6.53 -14.47 -7.68
CA ASN A 31 -6.30 -15.49 -8.71
C ASN A 31 -5.13 -16.43 -8.40
N LEU A 32 -4.16 -16.00 -7.59
CA LEU A 32 -2.97 -16.78 -7.23
C LEU A 32 -3.06 -17.18 -5.76
N ARG A 33 -4.08 -17.98 -5.43
CA ARG A 33 -4.19 -18.58 -4.09
C ARG A 33 -3.02 -19.52 -3.87
N THR A 34 -2.15 -19.14 -2.95
CA THR A 34 -1.08 -19.99 -2.43
C THR A 34 -1.44 -20.32 -0.99
N GLU A 35 -1.56 -21.60 -0.65
CA GLU A 35 -1.92 -22.03 0.70
C GLU A 35 -0.98 -21.40 1.74
N GLY A 36 -1.56 -20.74 2.74
CA GLY A 36 -0.82 -20.07 3.82
C GLY A 36 -0.27 -18.69 3.47
N CYS A 37 -0.64 -18.13 2.31
CA CYS A 37 -0.30 -16.76 1.90
C CYS A 37 -1.54 -15.89 1.68
N GLU A 38 -2.69 -16.29 2.23
CA GLU A 38 -3.93 -15.53 2.14
C GLU A 38 -3.81 -14.22 2.92
N LEU A 39 -4.17 -13.11 2.27
CA LEU A 39 -4.33 -11.83 2.95
C LEU A 39 -5.66 -11.83 3.69
N ALA A 40 -5.64 -11.35 4.93
CA ALA A 40 -6.86 -11.06 5.66
C ALA A 40 -7.63 -9.93 4.96
N ASN A 41 -8.96 -10.02 5.04
CA ASN A 41 -9.87 -9.04 4.45
C ASN A 41 -10.80 -8.43 5.53
N PRO A 42 -10.25 -7.76 6.56
CA PRO A 42 -11.08 -7.02 7.50
C PRO A 42 -11.78 -5.87 6.78
N GLU A 43 -12.98 -5.51 7.24
CA GLU A 43 -13.82 -4.49 6.58
C GLU A 43 -13.08 -3.17 6.34
N GLU A 44 -12.21 -2.77 7.27
CA GLU A 44 -11.44 -1.54 7.21
C GLU A 44 -10.17 -1.61 6.35
N ALA A 45 -9.75 -2.79 5.86
CA ALA A 45 -8.50 -2.91 5.09
C ALA A 45 -8.53 -2.04 3.81
N LYS A 46 -9.71 -1.93 3.19
CA LYS A 46 -9.90 -1.09 2.01
C LYS A 46 -9.69 0.40 2.34
N ASP A 47 -10.30 0.87 3.42
CA ASP A 47 -10.21 2.28 3.83
C ASP A 47 -8.77 2.64 4.22
N TRP A 48 -8.08 1.73 4.92
CA TRP A 48 -6.67 1.90 5.22
C TRP A 48 -5.79 1.90 3.98
N HIS A 49 -6.03 0.98 3.04
CA HIS A 49 -5.31 0.94 1.77
C HIS A 49 -5.44 2.26 0.99
N GLU A 50 -6.66 2.76 0.83
CA GLU A 50 -6.94 4.03 0.13
C GLU A 50 -6.27 5.20 0.86
N TRP A 51 -6.41 5.30 2.19
CA TRP A 51 -5.76 6.34 2.98
C TRP A 51 -4.22 6.30 2.89
N ILE A 52 -3.63 5.10 2.89
CA ILE A 52 -2.18 4.93 2.75
C ILE A 52 -1.69 5.41 1.37
N ASP A 53 -2.37 5.03 0.30
CA ASP A 53 -1.92 5.40 -1.06
C ASP A 53 -2.12 6.90 -1.34
N ASP A 54 -3.29 7.43 -0.98
CA ASP A 54 -3.67 8.81 -1.29
C ASP A 54 -3.03 9.84 -0.37
N ASP A 55 -2.96 9.58 0.94
CA ASP A 55 -2.54 10.57 1.93
C ASP A 55 -1.09 10.35 2.36
N LEU A 56 -0.79 9.18 2.96
CA LEU A 56 0.57 8.86 3.42
C LEU A 56 1.56 8.86 2.25
N GLY A 57 1.18 8.24 1.13
CA GLY A 57 1.99 8.15 -0.07
C GLY A 57 2.23 9.50 -0.75
N TYR A 58 1.24 10.39 -0.76
CA TYR A 58 1.39 11.75 -1.28
C TYR A 58 2.41 12.55 -0.48
N HIS A 59 2.28 12.56 0.85
CA HIS A 59 3.20 13.29 1.72
C HIS A 59 4.62 12.72 1.70
N GLY A 60 4.76 11.39 1.66
CA GLY A 60 6.07 10.74 1.48
C GLY A 60 6.75 11.11 0.16
N LYS A 61 6.02 11.08 -0.96
CA LYS A 61 6.54 11.51 -2.29
C LYS A 61 6.88 13.00 -2.31
N ALA A 62 6.05 13.84 -1.69
CA ALA A 62 6.28 15.28 -1.61
C ALA A 62 7.57 15.60 -0.83
N LEU A 63 7.85 14.88 0.26
CA LEU A 63 9.07 15.02 1.04
C LEU A 63 10.33 14.70 0.21
N VAL A 64 10.30 13.60 -0.53
CA VAL A 64 11.42 13.16 -1.38
C VAL A 64 11.65 14.11 -2.57
N SER A 65 10.60 14.75 -3.07
CA SER A 65 10.66 15.57 -4.29
C SER A 65 10.92 17.07 -4.06
N THR A 66 10.77 17.60 -2.84
CA THR A 66 10.84 19.07 -2.62
C THR A 66 12.02 19.56 -1.77
N ARG A 67 12.62 20.69 -2.18
CA ARG A 67 13.71 21.37 -1.44
C ARG A 67 13.20 22.00 -0.13
N ARG A 68 13.88 21.69 0.98
CA ARG A 68 13.90 22.24 2.37
C ARG A 68 12.67 22.95 2.96
N ARG A 69 12.02 23.88 2.27
CA ARG A 69 10.92 24.72 2.83
C ARG A 69 9.53 24.10 2.65
N VAL A 70 9.32 23.32 1.60
CA VAL A 70 8.10 22.53 1.38
C VAL A 70 8.22 21.19 2.13
N GLY A 71 9.44 20.65 2.21
CA GLY A 71 9.75 19.47 3.03
C GLY A 71 9.43 19.62 4.52
N SER A 72 9.49 20.82 5.12
CA SER A 72 9.11 20.98 6.53
C SER A 72 7.60 20.85 6.76
N VAL A 73 6.77 21.31 5.81
CA VAL A 73 5.31 21.19 5.90
C VAL A 73 4.90 19.74 5.65
N HIS A 74 5.36 19.13 4.56
CA HIS A 74 5.06 17.71 4.31
C HIS A 74 5.71 16.77 5.34
N GLY A 75 6.81 17.18 5.97
CA GLY A 75 7.43 16.46 7.07
C GLY A 75 6.56 16.39 8.32
N GLY A 76 6.02 17.52 8.79
CA GLY A 76 5.10 17.53 9.94
C GLY A 76 3.78 16.80 9.66
N GLU A 77 3.26 16.92 8.43
CA GLU A 77 2.08 16.17 8.00
C GLU A 77 2.37 14.66 7.92
N LEU A 78 3.53 14.25 7.40
CA LEU A 78 3.97 12.86 7.35
C LEU A 78 4.13 12.29 8.77
N GLU A 79 4.75 13.03 9.68
CA GLU A 79 4.90 12.64 11.09
C GLU A 79 3.54 12.38 11.74
N THR A 80 2.57 13.28 11.53
CA THR A 80 1.19 13.11 12.03
C THR A 80 0.54 11.82 11.50
N ARG A 81 0.77 11.48 10.23
CA ARG A 81 0.22 10.27 9.61
C ARG A 81 0.93 9.01 10.10
N LEU A 82 2.24 9.07 10.30
CA LEU A 82 3.01 7.98 10.90
C LEU A 82 2.58 7.73 12.35
N LEU A 83 2.22 8.77 13.12
CA LEU A 83 1.64 8.60 14.46
C LEU A 83 0.31 7.82 14.43
N LYS A 84 -0.56 8.08 13.44
CA LYS A 84 -1.79 7.30 13.26
C LYS A 84 -1.50 5.82 12.96
N VAL A 85 -0.47 5.54 12.15
CA VAL A 85 -0.01 4.17 11.87
C VAL A 85 0.56 3.52 13.14
N GLU A 86 1.40 4.24 13.89
CA GLU A 86 1.98 3.75 15.13
C GLU A 86 0.89 3.43 16.18
N GLU A 87 -0.10 4.31 16.32
CA GLU A 87 -1.23 4.10 17.22
C GLU A 87 -2.02 2.85 16.85
N ALA A 88 -2.28 2.61 15.55
CA ALA A 88 -2.95 1.42 15.08
C ALA A 88 -2.16 0.14 15.43
N LEU A 89 -0.86 0.11 15.13
CA LEU A 89 0.03 -1.03 15.43
C LEU A 89 0.19 -1.27 16.94
N ARG A 90 0.16 -0.21 17.76
CA ARG A 90 0.25 -0.34 19.22
C ARG A 90 -1.02 -0.89 19.84
N ASN A 91 -2.18 -0.47 19.34
CA ASN A 91 -3.46 -0.72 20.00
C ASN A 91 -4.25 -1.90 19.42
N ARG A 92 -4.03 -2.25 18.15
CA ARG A 92 -4.87 -3.23 17.44
C ARG A 92 -4.19 -4.58 17.23
N GLY A 93 -2.86 -4.60 17.15
CA GLY A 93 -2.08 -5.81 16.92
C GLY A 93 -0.86 -5.55 16.03
N PRO A 94 -0.12 -6.60 15.65
CA PRO A 94 1.10 -6.49 14.85
C PRO A 94 0.89 -5.91 13.43
N PHE A 95 -0.37 -5.79 12.99
CA PHE A 95 -0.76 -5.27 11.68
C PHE A 95 -1.73 -4.10 11.82
N VAL A 96 -1.81 -3.25 10.80
CA VAL A 96 -2.57 -1.98 10.87
C VAL A 96 -4.06 -2.21 11.14
N CYS A 97 -4.60 -3.30 10.59
CA CYS A 97 -5.99 -3.72 10.78
C CYS A 97 -6.16 -4.79 11.86
N GLY A 98 -5.16 -5.01 12.73
CA GLY A 98 -5.26 -5.90 13.89
C GLY A 98 -4.24 -7.04 13.90
N ASN A 99 -4.71 -8.28 14.07
CA ASN A 99 -3.86 -9.45 14.30
C ASN A 99 -3.50 -10.24 13.03
N GLU A 100 -4.06 -9.89 11.89
CA GLU A 100 -3.82 -10.59 10.63
C GLU A 100 -3.28 -9.64 9.55
N PHE A 101 -2.36 -10.16 8.72
CA PHE A 101 -1.72 -9.40 7.65
C PHE A 101 -2.68 -9.20 6.48
N SER A 102 -2.85 -7.97 6.03
CA SER A 102 -3.88 -7.57 5.06
C SER A 102 -3.31 -6.74 3.89
N THR A 103 -4.19 -6.38 2.95
CA THR A 103 -3.84 -5.48 1.83
C THR A 103 -3.40 -4.08 2.30
N ALA A 104 -3.85 -3.63 3.47
CA ALA A 104 -3.38 -2.39 4.08
C ALA A 104 -1.88 -2.45 4.40
N ASP A 105 -1.43 -3.56 4.99
CA ASP A 105 -0.03 -3.77 5.38
C ASP A 105 0.90 -3.89 4.16
N VAL A 106 0.43 -4.59 3.11
CA VAL A 106 1.12 -4.67 1.80
C VAL A 106 1.34 -3.28 1.20
N SER A 107 0.41 -2.36 1.45
CA SER A 107 0.46 -1.00 0.92
C SER A 107 1.34 -0.09 1.77
N LEU A 108 1.36 -0.31 3.09
CA LEU A 108 2.17 0.45 4.04
C LEU A 108 3.66 0.13 3.93
N TYR A 109 4.02 -1.15 3.83
CA TYR A 109 5.41 -1.61 3.94
C TYR A 109 6.39 -0.96 2.94
N PRO A 110 6.04 -0.75 1.65
CA PRO A 110 6.91 -0.05 0.71
C PRO A 110 7.22 1.40 1.07
N PHE A 111 6.39 2.05 1.90
CA PHE A 111 6.69 3.39 2.40
C PHE A 111 7.65 3.31 3.58
N LEU A 112 7.36 2.47 4.56
CA LEU A 112 8.19 2.31 5.76
C LEU A 112 9.62 1.88 5.42
N SER A 113 9.77 0.92 4.52
CA SER A 113 11.08 0.41 4.08
C SER A 113 11.94 1.42 3.31
N ARG A 114 11.39 2.59 2.95
CA ARG A 114 12.11 3.66 2.25
C ARG A 114 12.38 4.89 3.13
N LEU A 115 11.98 4.85 4.40
CA LEU A 115 12.22 5.92 5.37
C LEU A 115 13.55 5.75 6.13
N GLU A 116 14.28 4.65 5.91
CA GLU A 116 15.62 4.40 6.47
C GLU A 116 16.73 5.27 5.87
#